data_AF-A0A949CIQ9-F1
#
_entry.id   AF-A0A949CIQ9-F1
#
_cell.length_a   1.000
_cell.length_b   1.000
_cell.length_c   1.000
_cell.angle_alpha   90.00
_cell.angle_beta   90.00
_cell.angle_gamma   90.00
#
_symmetry.space_group_name_H-M   'P 1'
#
loop_
_entity.id
_entity.type
_entity.pdbx_description
1 polymer ?
#
loop_
_entity_poly.entity_id
_entity_poly.type
_entity_poly.pdbx_seq_one_letter_code
_entity_poly.pdbx_strand_id
1 'polypeptide(L)'
;MSEFDPYAATTYHSSVSRAETLGDFQPITHLDLVRLVKSPFVSPNWIVNLVWMLICEFLSFFVIGNIIYLGYAGEVAVARSGGRADQWPDFQIDRFGEYFIRGLWPFLWQLIGGVAALVVLGVPVLCTVFGAITLADQEMPGGALAVGIIGGIASLLLAFFFSIVMVAINLKSVLANDFMAGGELQFWRAYVTNVSLTTLLAFLYLWLLSILYMLCGLLLFCVGVMLVSPMLRLVMCDLLAQLHDIHMSYGGPPAFPMPGSDDYAVEAEIVG
;
A
#
# COMPACT_ATOMS: atom_id res chain seq x y z
N MET A 1 10.55 -30.84 -10.15
CA MET A 1 9.81 -29.80 -9.40
C MET A 1 9.28 -28.84 -10.45
N SER A 2 7.97 -28.76 -10.63
CA SER A 2 7.37 -27.72 -11.47
C SER A 2 7.74 -26.37 -10.85
N GLU A 3 8.28 -25.46 -11.65
CA GLU A 3 8.54 -24.09 -11.26
C GLU A 3 7.21 -23.48 -10.79
N PHE A 4 7.12 -23.16 -9.51
CA PHE A 4 5.95 -22.51 -8.94
C PHE A 4 5.92 -21.10 -9.53
N ASP A 5 5.11 -20.89 -10.56
CA ASP A 5 4.82 -19.56 -11.08
C ASP A 5 3.73 -18.93 -10.20
N PRO A 6 4.08 -17.99 -9.30
CA PRO A 6 3.11 -17.36 -8.41
C PRO A 6 2.06 -16.52 -9.14
N TYR A 7 2.22 -16.30 -10.45
CA TYR A 7 1.28 -15.58 -11.31
C TYR A 7 0.46 -16.50 -12.22
N ALA A 8 0.71 -17.82 -12.22
CA ALA A 8 -0.05 -18.75 -13.04
C ALA A 8 -1.55 -18.75 -12.67
N ALA A 9 -1.89 -18.57 -11.40
CA ALA A 9 -3.28 -18.56 -10.90
C ALA A 9 -4.08 -17.30 -11.31
N THR A 10 -3.41 -16.21 -11.71
CA THR A 10 -4.10 -15.04 -12.30
C THR A 10 -4.50 -15.23 -13.75
N THR A 11 -4.33 -16.43 -14.33
CA THR A 11 -5.08 -16.83 -15.52
C THR A 11 -6.56 -17.03 -15.16
N TYR A 12 -7.22 -15.93 -14.82
CA TYR A 12 -8.64 -15.81 -15.09
C TYR A 12 -8.84 -16.24 -16.54
N HIS A 13 -9.81 -17.12 -16.79
CA HIS A 13 -10.33 -17.42 -18.11
C HIS A 13 -10.99 -16.15 -18.70
N SER A 14 -10.27 -15.04 -18.81
CA SER A 14 -10.63 -14.01 -19.76
C SER A 14 -10.38 -14.66 -21.12
N SER A 15 -11.45 -14.89 -21.87
CA SER A 15 -11.40 -15.29 -23.28
C SER A 15 -10.80 -14.19 -24.18
N VAL A 16 -10.10 -13.22 -23.58
CA VAL A 16 -9.42 -12.12 -24.25
C VAL A 16 -8.03 -12.63 -24.60
N SER A 17 -7.76 -12.71 -25.90
CA SER A 17 -6.46 -13.09 -26.45
C SER A 17 -5.35 -12.27 -25.78
N ARG A 18 -4.49 -12.95 -25.01
CA ARG A 18 -3.36 -12.39 -24.25
C ARG A 18 -2.44 -11.50 -25.12
N ALA A 19 -2.46 -11.70 -26.44
CA ALA A 19 -1.67 -10.97 -27.43
C ALA A 19 -2.26 -9.61 -27.86
N GLU A 20 -3.57 -9.37 -27.70
CA GLU A 20 -4.18 -8.05 -28.03
C GLU A 20 -4.08 -7.05 -26.87
N THR A 21 -4.06 -7.51 -25.62
CA THR A 21 -4.00 -6.64 -24.42
C THR A 21 -2.62 -6.08 -24.08
N LEU A 22 -1.55 -6.51 -24.76
CA LEU A 22 -0.18 -6.05 -24.49
C LEU A 22 0.16 -4.69 -25.14
N GLY A 23 -0.58 -4.30 -26.19
CA GLY A 23 -0.33 -3.05 -26.94
C GLY A 23 -0.79 -1.76 -26.25
N ASP A 24 -1.72 -1.85 -25.30
CA ASP A 24 -2.38 -0.69 -24.70
C ASP A 24 -2.17 -0.60 -23.17
N PHE A 25 -0.94 -0.80 -22.69
CA PHE A 25 -0.62 -0.35 -21.33
C PHE A 25 -0.79 1.17 -21.28
N GLN A 26 -1.88 1.63 -20.69
CA GLN A 26 -2.16 3.06 -20.49
C GLN A 26 -1.89 3.40 -19.02
N PRO A 27 -0.64 3.75 -18.67
CA PRO A 27 -0.33 4.10 -17.29
C PRO A 27 -1.14 5.34 -16.92
N ILE A 28 -1.81 5.28 -15.77
CA ILE A 28 -2.44 6.46 -15.22
C ILE A 28 -1.35 7.43 -14.75
N THR A 29 -1.49 8.71 -15.09
CA THR A 29 -0.53 9.77 -14.73
C THR A 29 -0.94 10.54 -13.48
N HIS A 30 -2.18 10.34 -13.02
CA HIS A 30 -2.77 11.04 -11.90
C HIS A 30 -3.63 10.08 -11.07
N LEU A 31 -3.77 10.41 -9.79
CA LEU A 31 -4.57 9.66 -8.85
C LEU A 31 -6.06 9.90 -9.13
N ASP A 32 -6.82 8.85 -9.42
CA ASP A 32 -8.26 8.90 -9.59
C ASP A 32 -8.96 8.54 -8.28
N LEU A 33 -9.25 9.57 -7.49
CA LEU A 33 -9.90 9.46 -6.18
C LEU A 33 -11.34 8.93 -6.29
N VAL A 34 -12.05 9.26 -7.37
CA VAL A 34 -13.43 8.81 -7.56
C VAL A 34 -13.44 7.33 -7.88
N ARG A 35 -12.53 6.88 -8.75
CA ARG A 35 -12.30 5.46 -9.00
C ARG A 35 -11.94 4.76 -7.69
N LEU A 36 -11.01 5.29 -6.90
CA LEU A 36 -10.57 4.69 -5.64
C LEU A 36 -11.73 4.30 -4.71
N VAL A 37 -12.69 5.22 -4.51
CA VAL A 37 -13.85 4.98 -3.64
C VAL A 37 -14.89 4.06 -4.29
N LYS A 38 -15.06 4.13 -5.61
CA LYS A 38 -16.02 3.29 -6.34
C LYS A 38 -15.53 1.86 -6.57
N SER A 39 -14.21 1.67 -6.66
CA SER A 39 -13.58 0.43 -7.13
C SER A 39 -14.08 -0.83 -6.40
N PRO A 40 -14.21 -0.85 -5.05
CA PRO A 40 -14.68 -2.05 -4.36
C PRO A 40 -16.11 -2.46 -4.73
N PHE A 41 -16.95 -1.51 -5.17
CA PHE A 41 -18.35 -1.74 -5.55
C PHE A 41 -18.52 -2.21 -7.01
N VAL A 42 -17.44 -2.25 -7.79
CA VAL A 42 -17.48 -2.70 -9.20
C VAL A 42 -17.61 -4.23 -9.30
N SER A 43 -17.13 -4.99 -8.30
CA SER A 43 -17.33 -6.44 -8.28
C SER A 43 -18.82 -6.78 -8.09
N PRO A 44 -19.37 -7.74 -8.85
CA PRO A 44 -20.72 -8.26 -8.58
C PRO A 44 -20.85 -8.88 -7.18
N ASN A 45 -19.74 -9.35 -6.61
CA ASN A 45 -19.66 -10.01 -5.31
C ASN A 45 -19.04 -9.10 -4.24
N TRP A 46 -19.15 -7.77 -4.37
CA TRP A 46 -18.53 -6.81 -3.43
C TRP A 46 -18.92 -7.06 -1.96
N ILE A 47 -20.17 -7.50 -1.70
CA ILE A 47 -20.62 -7.84 -0.34
C ILE A 47 -19.84 -9.04 0.21
N VAL A 48 -19.61 -10.06 -0.61
CA VAL A 48 -18.85 -11.26 -0.23
C VAL A 48 -17.39 -10.87 0.07
N ASN A 49 -16.79 -10.04 -0.78
CA ASN A 49 -15.44 -9.51 -0.55
C ASN A 49 -15.39 -8.70 0.76
N LEU A 50 -16.38 -7.86 1.03
CA LEU A 50 -16.47 -7.08 2.27
C LEU A 50 -16.60 -7.98 3.50
N VAL A 51 -17.41 -9.04 3.44
CA VAL A 51 -17.55 -10.02 4.53
C VAL A 51 -16.23 -10.76 4.78
N TRP A 52 -15.51 -11.16 3.72
CA TRP A 52 -14.19 -11.78 3.88
C TRP A 52 -13.15 -10.82 4.45
N MET A 53 -13.17 -9.55 4.03
CA MET A 53 -12.30 -8.53 4.63
C MET A 53 -12.63 -8.29 6.10
N LEU A 54 -13.91 -8.32 6.48
CA LEU A 54 -14.34 -8.24 7.87
C LEU A 54 -13.83 -9.46 8.68
N ILE A 55 -13.92 -10.66 8.12
CA ILE A 55 -13.35 -11.87 8.74
C ILE A 55 -11.82 -11.72 8.90
N CYS A 56 -11.12 -11.22 7.88
CA CYS A 56 -9.69 -10.94 7.96
C CYS A 56 -9.37 -9.88 9.02
N GLU A 57 -10.21 -8.86 9.21
CA GLU A 57 -10.07 -7.88 10.28
C GLU A 57 -10.12 -8.55 11.66
N PHE A 58 -11.11 -9.42 11.90
CA PHE A 58 -11.19 -10.20 13.14
C PHE A 58 -9.99 -11.15 13.31
N LEU A 59 -9.54 -11.80 12.25
CA LEU A 59 -8.34 -12.66 12.31
C LEU A 59 -7.05 -11.85 12.49
N SER A 60 -7.06 -10.54 12.21
CA SER A 60 -5.90 -9.67 12.39
C SER A 60 -5.54 -9.50 13.88
N PHE A 61 -6.47 -9.74 14.81
CA PHE A 61 -6.15 -9.85 16.23
C PHE A 61 -5.11 -10.93 16.52
N PHE A 62 -5.03 -11.96 15.68
CA PHE A 62 -4.02 -13.03 15.74
C PHE A 62 -2.91 -12.85 14.69
N VAL A 63 -2.75 -11.65 14.11
CA VAL A 63 -1.79 -11.33 13.03
C VAL A 63 -2.14 -11.95 11.66
N ILE A 64 -2.61 -13.19 11.65
CA ILE A 64 -2.88 -14.00 10.44
C ILE A 64 -3.79 -13.26 9.45
N GLY A 65 -4.84 -12.60 9.95
CA GLY A 65 -5.77 -11.87 9.10
C GLY A 65 -5.13 -10.72 8.30
N ASN A 66 -4.12 -10.05 8.89
CA ASN A 66 -3.41 -8.97 8.20
C ASN A 66 -2.53 -9.53 7.08
N ILE A 67 -1.88 -10.68 7.31
CA ILE A 67 -1.07 -11.37 6.30
C ILE A 67 -1.93 -11.72 5.09
N ILE A 68 -3.08 -12.37 5.28
CA ILE A 68 -3.97 -12.76 4.19
C ILE A 68 -4.47 -11.53 3.42
N TYR A 69 -4.86 -10.47 4.15
CA TYR A 69 -5.27 -9.22 3.54
C TYR A 69 -4.18 -8.63 2.64
N LEU A 70 -2.92 -8.58 3.10
CA LEU A 70 -1.82 -8.07 2.28
C LEU A 70 -1.60 -8.89 1.02
N GLY A 71 -1.73 -10.22 1.09
CA GLY A 71 -1.65 -11.08 -0.08
C GLY A 71 -2.78 -10.84 -1.08
N TYR A 72 -4.01 -10.73 -0.61
CA TYR A 72 -5.16 -10.37 -1.45
C TYR A 72 -5.02 -8.97 -2.05
N ALA A 73 -4.52 -7.99 -1.28
CA ALA A 73 -4.23 -6.65 -1.77
C ALA A 73 -3.21 -6.67 -2.91
N GLY A 74 -2.18 -7.51 -2.82
CA GLY A 74 -1.22 -7.75 -3.90
C GLY A 74 -1.86 -8.31 -5.17
N GLU A 75 -2.80 -9.24 -5.04
CA GLU A 75 -3.51 -9.79 -6.17
C GLU A 75 -4.40 -8.75 -6.86
N VAL A 76 -5.18 -8.01 -6.08
CA VAL A 76 -5.98 -6.90 -6.60
C VAL A 76 -5.08 -5.87 -7.28
N ALA A 77 -3.94 -5.55 -6.68
CA ALA A 77 -3.00 -4.61 -7.24
C ALA A 77 -2.46 -5.10 -8.59
N VAL A 78 -1.97 -6.34 -8.70
CA VAL A 78 -1.49 -6.91 -9.99
C VAL A 78 -2.59 -6.97 -11.05
N ALA A 79 -3.80 -7.38 -10.67
CA ALA A 79 -4.91 -7.49 -11.62
C ALA A 79 -5.32 -6.14 -12.19
N ARG A 80 -5.21 -5.07 -11.39
CA ARG A 80 -5.66 -3.72 -11.77
C ARG A 80 -4.56 -2.82 -12.30
N SER A 81 -3.30 -3.13 -12.01
CA SER A 81 -2.15 -2.43 -12.57
C SER A 81 -2.14 -2.53 -14.10
N GLY A 82 -1.82 -1.41 -14.75
CA GLY A 82 -1.73 -1.28 -16.20
C GLY A 82 -3.06 -1.33 -16.93
N GLY A 83 -4.16 -1.02 -16.26
CA GLY A 83 -5.50 -0.99 -16.88
C GLY A 83 -6.01 -2.36 -17.34
N ARG A 84 -5.42 -3.46 -16.85
CA ARG A 84 -5.65 -4.82 -17.36
C ARG A 84 -7.02 -5.40 -17.04
N ALA A 85 -7.67 -4.95 -15.96
CA ALA A 85 -8.97 -5.47 -15.55
C ALA A 85 -9.91 -4.36 -15.09
N ASP A 86 -11.04 -4.23 -15.81
CA ASP A 86 -12.18 -3.45 -15.35
C ASP A 86 -12.86 -4.11 -14.14
N GLN A 87 -12.83 -5.45 -14.09
CA GLN A 87 -13.45 -6.22 -13.04
C GLN A 87 -12.55 -6.33 -11.80
N TRP A 88 -13.17 -6.18 -10.64
CA TRP A 88 -12.51 -6.31 -9.35
C TRP A 88 -12.38 -7.81 -8.99
N PRO A 89 -11.18 -8.33 -8.66
CA PRO A 89 -11.00 -9.74 -8.33
C PRO A 89 -11.77 -10.15 -7.07
N ASP A 90 -12.50 -11.25 -7.16
CA ASP A 90 -13.23 -11.78 -6.01
C ASP A 90 -12.31 -12.55 -5.05
N PHE A 91 -12.60 -12.44 -3.76
CA PHE A 91 -11.89 -13.19 -2.72
C PHE A 91 -12.30 -14.66 -2.78
N GLN A 92 -11.35 -15.54 -3.10
CA GLN A 92 -11.59 -16.98 -3.21
C GLN A 92 -11.02 -17.72 -2.01
N ILE A 93 -11.89 -18.41 -1.26
CA ILE A 93 -11.48 -19.16 -0.07
C ILE A 93 -10.50 -20.30 -0.40
N ASP A 94 -10.64 -20.91 -1.57
CA ASP A 94 -9.77 -22.00 -2.02
C ASP A 94 -8.31 -21.53 -2.22
N ARG A 95 -8.10 -20.23 -2.36
CA ARG A 95 -6.80 -19.58 -2.56
C ARG A 95 -6.25 -18.93 -1.29
N PHE A 96 -6.85 -19.23 -0.14
CA PHE A 96 -6.44 -18.68 1.16
C PHE A 96 -4.95 -18.91 1.47
N GLY A 97 -4.43 -20.10 1.16
CA GLY A 97 -3.01 -20.42 1.34
C GLY A 97 -2.08 -19.57 0.47
N GLU A 98 -2.50 -19.26 -0.76
CA GLU A 98 -1.74 -18.39 -1.67
C GLU A 98 -1.70 -16.94 -1.15
N TYR A 99 -2.85 -16.41 -0.72
CA TYR A 99 -2.92 -15.10 -0.08
C TYR A 99 -2.02 -15.03 1.15
N PHE A 100 -2.02 -16.08 1.98
CA PHE A 100 -1.17 -16.13 3.16
C PHE A 100 0.33 -16.07 2.80
N ILE A 101 0.80 -16.89 1.86
CA ILE A 101 2.21 -16.91 1.46
C ILE A 101 2.61 -15.56 0.83
N ARG A 102 1.76 -15.00 -0.03
CA ARG A 102 2.04 -13.73 -0.71
C ARG A 102 2.10 -12.55 0.26
N GLY A 103 1.21 -12.53 1.23
CA GLY A 103 1.17 -11.48 2.25
C GLY A 103 2.25 -11.60 3.32
N LEU A 104 2.92 -12.75 3.42
CA LEU A 104 3.98 -12.96 4.39
C LEU A 104 5.15 -12.00 4.16
N TRP A 105 5.52 -11.74 2.91
CA TRP A 105 6.65 -10.88 2.56
C TRP A 105 6.47 -9.41 2.99
N PRO A 106 5.41 -8.70 2.58
CA PRO A 106 5.18 -7.33 3.07
C PRO A 106 4.97 -7.30 4.59
N PHE A 107 4.39 -8.35 5.19
CA PHE A 107 4.26 -8.43 6.64
C PHE A 107 5.63 -8.47 7.36
N LEU A 108 6.59 -9.26 6.88
CA LEU A 108 7.94 -9.27 7.44
C LEU A 108 8.63 -7.90 7.33
N TRP A 109 8.44 -7.19 6.21
CA TRP A 109 8.91 -5.82 6.07
C TRP A 109 8.21 -4.85 7.01
N GLN A 110 6.92 -5.02 7.28
CA GLN A 110 6.21 -4.22 8.29
C GLN A 110 6.75 -4.48 9.70
N LEU A 111 7.17 -5.70 10.03
CA LEU A 111 7.84 -5.97 11.31
C LEU A 111 9.19 -5.26 11.41
N ILE A 112 10.03 -5.38 10.39
CA ILE A 112 11.34 -4.69 10.33
C ILE A 112 11.14 -3.16 10.40
N GLY A 113 10.20 -2.66 9.60
CA GLY A 113 9.81 -1.25 9.59
C GLY A 113 9.25 -0.79 10.93
N GLY A 114 8.46 -1.61 11.63
CA GLY A 114 7.93 -1.28 12.96
C GLY A 114 9.03 -1.10 14.01
N VAL A 115 10.03 -1.98 14.02
CA VAL A 115 11.20 -1.86 14.89
C VAL A 115 12.04 -0.62 14.50
N ALA A 116 12.25 -0.40 13.21
CA ALA A 116 12.96 0.78 12.71
C ALA A 116 12.22 2.08 13.08
N ALA A 117 10.89 2.11 12.96
CA ALA A 117 10.05 3.24 13.31
C ALA A 117 10.13 3.57 14.81
N LEU A 118 10.17 2.55 15.68
CA LEU A 118 10.33 2.77 17.12
C LEU A 118 11.62 3.53 17.44
N VAL A 119 12.71 3.25 16.73
CA VAL A 119 13.98 3.94 16.92
C VAL A 119 13.98 5.30 16.24
N VAL A 120 13.66 5.34 14.94
CA VAL A 120 13.74 6.54 14.08
C VAL A 120 12.74 7.60 14.50
N LEU A 121 11.51 7.21 14.86
CA LEU A 121 10.46 8.14 15.30
C LEU A 121 10.41 8.28 16.81
N GLY A 122 10.58 7.18 17.55
CA GLY A 122 10.44 7.19 19.00
C GLY A 122 11.52 7.99 19.71
N VAL A 123 12.79 7.88 19.30
CA VAL A 123 13.88 8.62 19.95
C VAL A 123 13.71 10.14 19.79
N PRO A 124 13.49 10.71 18.59
CA PRO A 124 13.27 12.16 18.45
C PRO A 124 12.03 12.67 19.19
N VAL A 125 10.94 11.90 19.20
CA VAL A 125 9.72 12.26 19.95
C VAL A 125 10.01 12.30 21.44
N LEU A 126 10.67 11.28 22.00
CA LEU A 126 11.05 11.26 23.41
C LEU A 126 11.99 12.41 23.76
N CYS A 127 13.01 12.68 22.94
CA CYS A 127 13.90 13.83 23.13
C CYS A 127 13.15 15.16 23.14
N THR A 128 12.16 15.32 22.25
CA THR A 128 11.31 16.52 22.19
C THR A 128 10.48 16.66 23.46
N VAL A 129 9.83 15.58 23.90
CA VAL A 129 8.98 15.57 25.10
C VAL A 129 9.81 15.86 26.35
N PHE A 130 10.92 15.15 26.56
CA PHE A 130 11.79 15.39 27.72
C PHE A 130 12.44 16.78 27.68
N GLY A 131 12.83 17.27 26.50
CA GLY A 131 13.34 18.62 26.34
C GLY A 131 12.30 19.68 26.71
N ALA A 132 11.05 19.51 26.28
CA ALA A 132 9.96 20.41 26.63
C ALA A 132 9.63 20.38 28.13
N ILE A 133 9.58 19.19 28.76
CA ILE A 133 9.36 19.04 30.21
C ILE A 133 10.49 19.71 30.99
N THR A 134 11.76 19.47 30.61
CA THR A 134 12.92 20.05 31.31
C THR A 134 12.90 21.58 31.27
N LEU A 135 12.52 22.18 30.14
CA LEU A 135 12.40 23.63 30.02
C LEU A 135 11.21 24.19 30.79
N ALA A 136 10.11 23.43 30.90
CA ALA A 136 8.97 23.82 31.70
C ALA A 136 9.31 23.85 33.19
N ASP A 137 10.07 22.86 33.68
CA ASP A 137 10.55 22.80 35.08
C ASP A 137 11.52 23.94 35.43
N GLN A 138 12.23 24.49 34.44
CA GLN A 138 13.10 25.66 34.59
C GLN A 138 12.33 27.00 34.54
N GLU A 139 11.00 26.98 34.66
CA GLU A 139 10.13 28.16 34.54
C GLU A 139 10.33 28.91 33.21
N MET A 140 10.68 28.19 32.13
CA MET A 140 10.81 28.73 30.77
C MET A 140 9.67 28.28 29.85
N PRO A 141 8.41 28.70 30.09
CA PRO A 141 7.24 28.20 29.37
C PRO A 141 7.31 28.48 27.86
N GLY A 142 7.90 29.62 27.46
CA GLY A 142 8.11 29.94 26.05
C GLY A 142 9.10 29.00 25.35
N GLY A 143 10.16 28.59 26.05
CA GLY A 143 11.14 27.62 25.54
C GLY A 143 10.54 26.23 25.40
N ALA A 144 9.79 25.78 26.41
CA ALA A 144 9.08 24.50 26.38
C ALA A 144 8.08 24.43 25.21
N LEU A 145 7.30 25.50 25.00
CA LEU A 145 6.35 25.59 23.88
C LEU A 145 7.08 25.56 22.52
N ALA A 146 8.16 26.33 22.37
CA ALA A 146 8.94 26.36 21.13
C ALA A 146 9.54 24.99 20.79
N VAL A 147 10.15 24.30 21.78
CA VAL A 147 10.69 22.95 21.59
C VAL A 147 9.58 21.95 21.25
N GLY A 148 8.44 22.01 21.94
CA GLY A 148 7.30 21.14 21.67
C GLY A 148 6.76 21.30 20.25
N ILE A 149 6.58 22.54 19.78
CA ILE A 149 6.09 22.82 18.42
C ILE A 149 7.13 22.39 17.37
N ILE A 150 8.38 22.81 17.51
CA ILE A 150 9.43 22.52 16.53
C ILE A 150 9.69 21.01 16.45
N GLY A 151 9.87 20.35 17.59
CA GLY A 151 10.11 18.91 17.63
C GLY A 151 8.87 18.10 17.21
N GLY A 152 7.67 18.59 17.49
CA GLY A 152 6.42 18.01 16.99
C GLY A 152 6.32 18.05 15.47
N ILE A 153 6.56 19.22 14.85
CA ILE A 153 6.58 19.37 13.39
C ILE A 153 7.67 18.50 12.76
N ALA A 154 8.89 18.50 13.33
CA ALA A 154 9.99 17.68 12.84
C ALA A 154 9.66 16.18 12.89
N SER A 155 9.08 15.70 14.00
CA SER A 155 8.66 14.30 14.16
C SER A 155 7.54 13.92 13.18
N LEU A 156 6.60 14.84 12.93
CA LEU A 156 5.53 14.64 11.95
C LEU A 156 6.08 14.50 10.53
N LEU A 157 7.00 15.39 10.11
CA LEU A 157 7.64 15.31 8.79
C LEU A 157 8.45 14.01 8.64
N LEU A 158 9.16 13.60 9.69
CA LEU A 158 9.90 12.35 9.70
C LEU A 158 8.98 11.13 9.59
N ALA A 159 7.82 11.14 10.27
CA ALA A 159 6.82 10.08 10.18
C ALA A 159 6.21 9.96 8.78
N PHE A 160 5.94 11.09 8.11
CA PHE A 160 5.49 11.08 6.71
C PHE A 160 6.54 10.51 5.77
N PHE A 161 7.78 10.97 5.89
CA PHE A 161 8.89 10.45 5.08
C PHE A 161 9.06 8.94 5.27
N PHE A 162 9.08 8.49 6.51
CA PHE A 162 9.15 7.06 6.86
C PHE A 162 7.99 6.27 6.25
N SER A 163 6.77 6.80 6.32
CA SER A 163 5.58 6.15 5.76
C SER A 163 5.66 5.99 4.25
N ILE A 164 6.15 7.00 3.51
CA ILE A 164 6.33 6.93 2.05
C ILE A 164 7.34 5.83 1.67
N VAL A 165 8.46 5.76 2.39
CA VAL A 165 9.46 4.69 2.19
C VAL A 165 8.84 3.33 2.46
N MET A 166 8.09 3.18 3.55
CA MET A 166 7.40 1.93 3.86
C MET A 166 6.38 1.52 2.80
N VAL A 167 5.67 2.46 2.16
CA VAL A 167 4.79 2.14 1.03
C VAL A 167 5.58 1.54 -0.13
N ALA A 168 6.72 2.14 -0.49
CA ALA A 168 7.57 1.64 -1.58
C ALA A 168 8.03 0.19 -1.33
N ILE A 169 8.49 -0.09 -0.11
CA ILE A 169 8.93 -1.42 0.33
C ILE A 169 7.78 -2.44 0.25
N ASN A 170 6.62 -2.08 0.81
CA ASN A 170 5.45 -2.96 0.81
C ASN A 170 4.94 -3.21 -0.61
N LEU A 171 4.87 -2.17 -1.44
CA LEU A 171 4.44 -2.26 -2.83
C LEU A 171 5.35 -3.19 -3.63
N LYS A 172 6.67 -3.03 -3.51
CA LYS A 172 7.64 -3.86 -4.22
C LYS A 172 7.59 -5.31 -3.75
N SER A 173 7.62 -5.56 -2.43
CA SER A 173 7.58 -6.92 -1.87
C SER A 173 6.28 -7.66 -2.19
N VAL A 174 5.12 -6.98 -2.12
CA VAL A 174 3.83 -7.62 -2.39
C VAL A 174 3.59 -7.90 -3.87
N LEU A 175 4.06 -7.01 -4.75
CA LEU A 175 3.91 -7.16 -6.19
C LEU A 175 4.90 -8.16 -6.77
N ALA A 176 6.17 -8.13 -6.34
CA ALA A 176 7.20 -9.08 -6.77
C ALA A 176 6.99 -10.49 -6.18
N ASN A 177 6.21 -10.59 -5.09
CA ASN A 177 6.07 -11.80 -4.29
C ASN A 177 7.42 -12.37 -3.80
N ASP A 178 8.36 -11.46 -3.49
CA ASP A 178 9.70 -11.78 -3.01
C ASP A 178 10.06 -10.82 -1.86
N PHE A 179 10.57 -11.40 -0.78
CA PHE A 179 11.08 -10.66 0.37
C PHE A 179 12.26 -9.76 -0.03
N MET A 180 13.22 -10.29 -0.79
CA MET A 180 14.45 -9.57 -1.10
C MET A 180 14.21 -8.39 -2.04
N ALA A 181 13.27 -8.52 -2.97
CA ALA A 181 12.84 -7.43 -3.85
C ALA A 181 12.37 -6.19 -3.07
N GLY A 182 11.75 -6.38 -1.91
CA GLY A 182 11.37 -5.28 -1.02
C GLY A 182 12.54 -4.41 -0.57
N GLY A 183 13.78 -4.93 -0.60
CA GLY A 183 15.04 -4.27 -0.22
C GLY A 183 15.75 -3.48 -1.33
N GLU A 184 15.20 -3.42 -2.54
CA GLU A 184 15.85 -2.80 -3.69
C GLU A 184 15.89 -1.26 -3.58
N LEU A 185 17.05 -0.73 -3.16
CA LEU A 185 17.25 0.70 -2.95
C LEU A 185 17.00 1.55 -4.20
N GLN A 186 17.27 1.01 -5.40
CA GLN A 186 16.99 1.69 -6.67
C GLN A 186 15.50 1.97 -6.83
N PHE A 187 14.65 0.97 -6.52
CA PHE A 187 13.20 1.12 -6.55
C PHE A 187 12.74 2.15 -5.52
N TRP A 188 13.24 2.09 -4.27
CA TRP A 188 12.85 3.03 -3.22
C TRP A 188 13.17 4.47 -3.60
N ARG A 189 14.39 4.71 -4.10
CA ARG A 189 14.85 6.04 -4.50
C ARG A 189 14.01 6.58 -5.65
N ALA A 190 13.77 5.77 -6.68
CA ALA A 190 12.91 6.14 -7.80
C ALA A 190 11.48 6.43 -7.33
N TYR A 191 10.91 5.58 -6.47
CA TYR A 191 9.56 5.75 -5.95
C TYR A 191 9.41 7.03 -5.13
N VAL A 192 10.32 7.30 -4.19
CA VAL A 192 10.29 8.51 -3.35
C VAL A 192 10.47 9.76 -4.21
N THR A 193 11.33 9.73 -5.22
CA THR A 193 11.54 10.88 -6.11
C THR A 193 10.33 11.15 -7.00
N ASN A 194 9.71 10.10 -7.54
CA ASN A 194 8.67 10.24 -8.56
C ASN A 194 7.25 10.32 -8.00
N VAL A 195 6.98 9.69 -6.84
CA VAL A 195 5.59 9.43 -6.38
C VAL A 195 5.34 9.93 -4.94
N SER A 196 6.31 10.56 -4.27
CA SER A 196 6.15 11.00 -2.87
C SER A 196 5.01 11.98 -2.67
N LEU A 197 4.90 13.02 -3.51
CA LEU A 197 3.83 14.01 -3.43
C LEU A 197 2.44 13.37 -3.63
N THR A 198 2.32 12.50 -4.64
CA THR A 198 1.08 11.77 -4.94
C THR A 198 0.70 10.83 -3.79
N THR A 199 1.67 10.12 -3.21
CA THR A 199 1.46 9.25 -2.04
C THR A 199 1.00 10.08 -0.83
N LEU A 200 1.64 11.24 -0.59
CA LEU A 200 1.27 12.15 0.50
C LEU A 200 -0.17 12.66 0.34
N LEU A 201 -0.54 13.09 -0.87
CA LEU A 201 -1.89 13.55 -1.18
C LEU A 201 -2.92 12.42 -1.04
N ALA A 202 -2.58 11.20 -1.47
CA ALA A 202 -3.43 10.03 -1.29
C ALA A 202 -3.66 9.72 0.19
N PHE A 203 -2.62 9.80 1.02
CA PHE A 203 -2.73 9.62 2.46
C PHE A 203 -3.55 10.70 3.14
N LEU A 204 -3.37 11.97 2.76
CA LEU A 204 -4.18 13.06 3.28
C LEU A 204 -5.66 12.86 2.91
N TYR A 205 -5.94 12.45 1.68
CA TYR A 205 -7.28 12.12 1.22
C TYR A 205 -7.88 10.95 2.00
N LEU A 206 -7.15 9.83 2.14
CA LEU A 206 -7.61 8.66 2.89
C LEU A 206 -7.83 8.98 4.38
N TRP A 207 -6.99 9.84 4.97
CA TRP A 207 -7.18 10.31 6.34
C TRP A 207 -8.47 11.11 6.50
N LEU A 208 -8.73 12.10 5.63
CA LEU A 208 -10.00 12.83 5.62
C LEU A 208 -11.20 11.91 5.40
N LEU A 209 -11.08 10.98 4.45
CA LEU A 209 -12.11 10.00 4.13
C LEU A 209 -12.39 9.09 5.34
N SER A 210 -11.35 8.67 6.07
CA SER A 210 -11.49 7.87 7.29
C SER A 210 -12.24 8.60 8.39
N ILE A 211 -12.06 9.92 8.54
CA ILE A 211 -12.80 10.74 9.50
C ILE A 211 -14.28 10.72 9.15
N LEU A 212 -14.61 10.95 7.87
CA LEU A 212 -16.00 10.93 7.40
C LEU A 212 -16.65 9.56 7.61
N TYR A 213 -15.96 8.48 7.23
CA TYR A 213 -16.48 7.13 7.45
C TYR A 213 -16.62 6.80 8.94
N MET A 214 -15.69 7.22 9.79
CA MET A 214 -15.79 7.03 11.24
C MET A 214 -17.01 7.76 11.81
N LEU A 215 -17.28 8.99 11.39
CA LEU A 215 -18.49 9.73 11.79
C LEU A 215 -19.77 9.01 11.32
N CYS A 216 -19.80 8.53 10.09
CA CYS A 216 -20.91 7.70 9.59
C CYS A 216 -21.07 6.39 10.40
N GLY A 217 -19.96 5.75 10.75
CA GLY A 217 -19.95 4.52 11.55
C GLY A 217 -20.47 4.74 12.98
N LEU A 218 -20.17 5.89 13.58
CA LEU A 218 -20.71 6.29 14.88
C LEU A 218 -22.22 6.54 14.82
N LEU A 219 -22.72 7.15 13.74
CA LEU A 219 -24.16 7.36 13.52
C LEU A 219 -24.93 6.02 13.37
N LEU A 220 -24.25 4.96 12.91
CA LEU A 220 -24.78 3.60 12.79
C LEU A 220 -24.55 2.75 14.05
N PHE A 221 -24.70 3.34 15.24
CA PHE A 221 -24.65 2.67 16.55
C PHE A 221 -23.37 1.85 16.81
N CYS A 222 -22.19 2.38 16.45
CA CYS A 222 -20.87 1.75 16.62
C CYS A 222 -20.61 0.47 15.79
N VAL A 223 -21.64 -0.28 15.39
CA VAL A 223 -21.51 -1.43 14.49
C VAL A 223 -20.97 -0.99 13.13
N GLY A 224 -21.37 0.19 12.67
CA GLY A 224 -20.88 0.77 11.42
C GLY A 224 -19.35 0.96 11.40
N VAL A 225 -18.72 1.25 12.54
CA VAL A 225 -17.25 1.40 12.63
C VAL A 225 -16.53 0.11 12.24
N MET A 226 -17.10 -1.05 12.59
CA MET A 226 -16.52 -2.36 12.23
C MET A 226 -16.59 -2.63 10.73
N LEU A 227 -17.56 -2.05 10.01
CA LEU A 227 -17.70 -2.19 8.55
C LEU A 227 -16.85 -1.16 7.77
N VAL A 228 -16.49 -0.05 8.40
CA VAL A 228 -15.67 1.00 7.78
C VAL A 228 -14.24 0.52 7.52
N SER A 229 -13.62 -0.15 8.50
CA SER A 229 -12.24 -0.65 8.39
C SER A 229 -12.01 -1.56 7.16
N PRO A 230 -12.78 -2.65 6.95
CA PRO A 230 -12.59 -3.53 5.79
C PRO A 230 -12.88 -2.82 4.46
N MET A 231 -13.78 -1.83 4.46
CA MET A 231 -14.04 -1.03 3.26
C MET A 231 -12.83 -0.15 2.91
N LEU A 232 -12.24 0.53 3.89
CA LEU A 232 -11.01 1.32 3.70
C LEU A 232 -9.84 0.45 3.24
N ARG A 233 -9.75 -0.80 3.73
CA ARG A 233 -8.77 -1.78 3.26
C ARG A 233 -8.94 -2.13 1.78
N LEU A 234 -10.17 -2.34 1.30
CA LEU A 234 -10.41 -2.56 -0.13
C LEU A 234 -10.00 -1.34 -0.97
N VAL A 235 -10.33 -0.13 -0.51
CA VAL A 235 -9.90 1.13 -1.14
C VAL A 235 -8.37 1.22 -1.22
N MET A 236 -7.67 0.79 -0.17
CA MET A 236 -6.20 0.73 -0.12
C MET A 236 -5.62 -0.24 -1.16
N CYS A 237 -6.28 -1.36 -1.45
CA CYS A 237 -5.84 -2.27 -2.51
C CYS A 237 -5.80 -1.59 -3.89
N ASP A 238 -6.81 -0.79 -4.22
CA ASP A 238 -6.84 -0.02 -5.47
C ASP A 238 -5.76 1.07 -5.46
N LEU A 239 -5.50 1.68 -4.29
CA LEU A 239 -4.47 2.71 -4.16
C LEU A 239 -3.09 2.14 -4.51
N LEU A 240 -2.79 0.91 -4.10
CA LEU A 240 -1.52 0.26 -4.42
C LEU A 240 -1.34 0.06 -5.93
N ALA A 241 -2.38 -0.37 -6.65
CA ALA A 241 -2.37 -0.44 -8.12
C ALA A 241 -2.11 0.94 -8.74
N GLN A 242 -2.85 1.96 -8.29
CA GLN A 242 -2.73 3.30 -8.87
C GLN A 242 -1.35 3.91 -8.62
N LEU A 243 -0.79 3.75 -7.43
CA LEU A 243 0.56 4.23 -7.10
C LEU A 243 1.64 3.52 -7.91
N HIS A 244 1.48 2.22 -8.17
CA HIS A 244 2.36 1.46 -9.05
C HIS A 244 2.30 1.99 -10.49
N ASP A 245 1.10 2.21 -11.03
CA ASP A 245 0.94 2.68 -12.41
C ASP A 245 1.48 4.11 -12.59
N ILE A 246 1.27 4.98 -11.62
CA ILE A 246 1.85 6.33 -11.61
C ILE A 246 3.38 6.25 -11.53
N HIS A 247 3.95 5.36 -10.70
CA HIS A 247 5.38 5.13 -10.63
C HIS A 247 5.97 4.73 -12.00
N MET A 248 5.30 3.80 -12.69
CA MET A 248 5.66 3.35 -14.03
C MET A 248 5.53 4.46 -15.07
N SER A 249 4.49 5.31 -14.96
CA SER A 249 4.27 6.45 -15.86
C SER A 249 5.44 7.45 -15.86
N TYR A 250 6.16 7.54 -14.73
CA TYR A 250 7.34 8.39 -14.58
C TYR A 250 8.66 7.68 -14.94
N GLY A 251 8.60 6.51 -15.58
CA GLY A 251 9.79 5.74 -15.96
C GLY A 251 10.48 5.07 -14.78
N GLY A 252 9.76 4.82 -13.68
CA GLY A 252 10.26 4.04 -12.56
C GLY A 252 10.49 2.57 -12.92
N PRO A 253 11.43 1.87 -12.24
CA PRO A 253 11.62 0.43 -12.44
C PRO A 253 10.36 -0.35 -12.04
N PRO A 254 9.99 -1.43 -12.77
CA PRO A 254 8.80 -2.19 -12.47
C PRO A 254 8.90 -2.91 -11.13
N ALA A 255 7.77 -2.99 -10.42
CA ALA A 255 7.73 -3.71 -9.15
C ALA A 255 7.79 -5.23 -9.35
N PHE A 256 7.28 -5.74 -10.46
CA PHE A 256 7.28 -7.15 -10.82
C PHE A 256 7.57 -7.33 -12.31
N PRO A 257 8.03 -8.51 -12.77
CA PRO A 257 8.29 -8.75 -14.18
C PRO A 257 7.02 -8.53 -15.00
N MET A 258 7.05 -7.56 -15.92
CA MET A 258 5.95 -7.33 -16.85
C MET A 258 6.23 -8.20 -18.08
N PRO A 259 5.26 -9.00 -18.57
CA PRO A 259 5.46 -9.76 -19.79
C PRO A 259 5.87 -8.82 -20.93
N GLY A 260 7.03 -9.09 -21.56
CA GLY A 260 7.60 -8.26 -22.63
C GLY A 260 8.64 -7.21 -22.18
N SER A 261 8.96 -7.09 -20.88
CA SER A 261 10.02 -6.17 -20.43
C SER A 261 11.43 -6.56 -20.87
N ASP A 262 11.66 -7.85 -21.13
CA ASP A 262 12.98 -8.37 -21.48
C ASP A 262 13.45 -7.87 -22.86
N ASP A 263 12.52 -7.62 -23.78
CA ASP A 263 12.83 -7.06 -25.11
C ASP A 263 13.30 -5.60 -25.02
N TYR A 264 12.81 -4.82 -24.05
CA TYR A 264 13.18 -3.41 -23.88
C TYR A 264 14.50 -3.21 -23.12
N ALA A 265 14.88 -4.14 -22.24
CA ALA A 265 16.15 -4.08 -21.52
C ALA A 265 17.35 -4.23 -22.47
N VAL A 266 17.20 -5.07 -23.52
CA VAL A 266 18.23 -5.26 -24.55
C VAL A 266 18.41 -4.02 -25.42
N GLU A 267 17.33 -3.30 -25.74
CA GLU A 267 17.44 -2.07 -26.56
C GLU A 267 18.11 -0.90 -25.81
N ALA A 268 17.90 -0.78 -24.49
CA ALA A 268 18.53 0.28 -23.71
C ALA A 268 20.05 0.10 -23.55
N GLU A 269 20.54 -1.16 -23.54
CA GLU A 269 21.96 -1.48 -23.44
C GLU A 269 22.71 -1.29 -24.78
N ILE A 270 21.99 -1.32 -25.91
CA ILE A 270 22.57 -1.09 -27.25
C ILE A 270 22.76 0.41 -27.55
N VAL A 271 22.09 1.30 -26.83
CA VAL A 271 22.04 2.75 -27.12
C VAL A 271 22.88 3.60 -26.14
N GLY A 272 23.46 3.02 -25.08
CA GLY A 272 24.35 3.69 -24.12
C GLY A 272 25.83 3.40 -24.35
#